data_AF-R7P7C5-F1
#
_entry.id   AF-R7P7C5-F1
#
_cell.length_a   1.000
_cell.length_b   1.000
_cell.length_c   1.000
_cell.angle_alpha   90.00
_cell.angle_beta   90.00
_cell.angle_gamma   90.00
#
_symmetry.space_group_name_H-M   'P 1'
#
loop_
_entity.id
_entity.type
_entity.pdbx_description
1 polymer ?
#
loop_
_entity_poly.entity_id
_entity_poly.type
_entity_poly.pdbx_seq_one_letter_code
_entity_poly.pdbx_strand_id
1 'polypeptide(L)'
;MKNIKKLFALVLVALFGLTTNVEAASKWDVKRENIEETTTEIKPNFIKETDTIIYTIPEDYDGKKIYINISEDVRVITEGKYVPGNSRPFTIKVVNNSKYTYNYIKNSFKVLTDDLSKLGASDNYYKYDVNGVKSGIYVKNTLSYDGQLIAANWSIYRTQNDAIKKLFENSEKTVREKVSNNWKNVYYYADGTTCPFGTSWSSNLCKKMLTDEVLGAELVAQGYENGIEDLNKYYLDYYNKVFNTSATKLEDLPDAAIYGYSDRLKEYLGGILNGNNESNRETNAEVSELGYNWFYNKGLGLYPVTDVNGNPVNSKNTRDNGFYVGNYMRNESTVTEEVVTKDLGTIESGSENSLTPIEMYLDFYYVTNAFSNMEFGFNIKFELARETLFGKLIVNYVDDQGNKLADSIITEAEVDTPYETIKKEFDGYEFLTVEGQTKGNYINGTIEVTYIYTNAIGDIVVPDEKPIEPPHTDAEVTTSNIIMYFEEDKKRK
;
A
#
# COMPACT_ATOMS: atom_id res chain seq x y z
N MET A 1 -4.38 66.85 41.97
CA MET A 1 -5.07 67.61 40.91
C MET A 1 -5.43 66.64 39.78
N LYS A 2 -6.74 66.53 39.51
CA LYS A 2 -7.44 66.07 38.28
C LYS A 2 -6.85 64.87 37.49
N ASN A 3 -7.46 63.68 37.51
CA ASN A 3 -8.72 63.21 36.89
C ASN A 3 -8.55 62.57 35.50
N ILE A 4 -9.28 61.45 35.31
CA ILE A 4 -9.78 60.80 34.06
C ILE A 4 -8.93 59.59 33.59
N LYS A 5 -9.27 58.34 33.93
CA LYS A 5 -10.37 57.44 33.45
C LYS A 5 -10.22 56.94 32.00
N LYS A 6 -10.31 55.60 31.88
CA LYS A 6 -10.60 54.74 30.72
C LYS A 6 -9.44 54.46 29.76
N LEU A 7 -8.88 53.25 29.84
CA LEU A 7 -9.03 52.19 28.82
C LEU A 7 -8.27 50.92 29.25
N PHE A 8 -8.83 50.09 30.13
CA PHE A 8 -8.39 48.70 30.31
C PHE A 8 -9.62 47.86 30.63
N ALA A 9 -10.31 47.45 29.57
CA ALA A 9 -11.34 46.43 29.62
C ALA A 9 -11.09 45.48 28.45
N LEU A 10 -11.07 44.18 28.79
CA LEU A 10 -11.11 43.01 27.91
C LEU A 10 -9.98 42.85 26.90
N VAL A 11 -8.96 42.06 27.27
CA VAL A 11 -8.56 40.86 26.50
C VAL A 11 -8.06 39.83 27.53
N LEU A 12 -8.99 39.18 28.24
CA LEU A 12 -8.74 37.86 28.81
C LEU A 12 -9.39 36.88 27.82
N VAL A 13 -8.71 36.67 26.69
CA VAL A 13 -9.11 35.63 25.73
C VAL A 13 -8.68 34.31 26.35
N ALA A 14 -9.67 33.65 26.96
CA ALA A 14 -9.93 32.23 26.80
C ALA A 14 -8.79 31.44 26.13
N LEU A 15 -7.90 30.86 26.94
CA LEU A 15 -7.35 29.54 26.60
C LEU A 15 -8.49 28.53 26.81
N PHE A 16 -9.48 28.55 25.91
CA PHE A 16 -10.33 27.40 25.70
C PHE A 16 -9.57 26.46 24.77
N GLY A 17 -9.54 25.19 25.17
CA GLY A 17 -8.76 24.14 24.55
C GLY A 17 -8.95 24.07 23.04
N LEU A 18 -7.82 24.13 22.35
CA LEU A 18 -7.60 23.24 21.22
C LEU A 18 -6.64 22.17 21.75
N THR A 19 -7.16 21.27 22.59
CA THR A 19 -6.69 19.90 22.47
C THR A 19 -7.12 19.48 21.08
N THR A 20 -6.20 19.58 20.11
CA THR A 20 -6.30 18.66 18.99
C THR A 20 -6.26 17.29 19.65
N ASN A 21 -7.43 16.69 19.88
CA ASN A 21 -7.52 15.25 19.88
C ASN A 21 -7.00 14.88 18.49
N VAL A 22 -5.69 14.68 18.39
CA VAL A 22 -5.18 13.70 17.45
C VAL A 22 -5.86 12.45 17.97
N GLU A 23 -7.03 12.12 17.42
CA GLU A 23 -7.52 10.75 17.48
C GLU A 23 -6.29 9.93 17.16
N ALA A 24 -5.78 9.20 18.15
CA ALA A 24 -4.58 8.44 17.94
C ALA A 24 -4.87 7.57 16.71
N ALA A 25 -4.00 7.65 15.71
CA ALA A 25 -4.07 6.84 14.50
C ALA A 25 -4.26 5.36 14.90
N SER A 26 -5.05 4.58 14.16
CA SER A 26 -5.10 3.13 14.41
C SER A 26 -3.68 2.57 14.33
N LYS A 27 -3.34 1.60 15.18
CA LYS A 27 -2.04 0.93 15.08
C LYS A 27 -1.81 0.23 13.73
N TRP A 28 -2.88 0.02 12.96
CA TRP A 28 -2.83 -0.56 11.63
C TRP A 28 -2.87 0.46 10.48
N ASP A 29 -2.97 1.74 10.79
CA ASP A 29 -3.15 2.79 9.79
C ASP A 29 -2.09 2.72 8.68
N VAL A 30 -2.55 2.84 7.44
CA VAL A 30 -1.73 2.81 6.24
C VAL A 30 -2.28 3.77 5.20
N LYS A 31 -1.39 4.41 4.46
CA LYS A 31 -1.81 5.20 3.31
C LYS A 31 -2.22 4.27 2.17
N ARG A 32 -3.48 4.34 1.72
CA ARG A 32 -3.95 3.60 0.55
C ARG A 32 -3.13 3.96 -0.69
N GLU A 33 -2.68 2.93 -1.39
CA GLU A 33 -2.06 3.07 -2.70
C GLU A 33 -3.09 3.00 -3.81
N ASN A 34 -2.82 3.70 -4.91
CA ASN A 34 -3.62 3.57 -6.11
C ASN A 34 -3.44 2.17 -6.71
N ILE A 35 -4.52 1.65 -7.28
CA ILE A 35 -4.54 0.41 -8.04
C ILE A 35 -4.59 0.82 -9.51
N GLU A 36 -3.47 0.64 -10.22
CA GLU A 36 -3.41 0.86 -11.66
C GLU A 36 -4.01 -0.34 -12.40
N GLU A 37 -4.55 -0.12 -13.59
CA GLU A 37 -4.93 -1.21 -14.50
C GLU A 37 -3.67 -1.85 -15.07
N THR A 38 -3.77 -3.13 -15.46
CA THR A 38 -2.69 -3.80 -16.19
C THR A 38 -2.37 -3.01 -17.46
N THR A 39 -1.07 -2.81 -17.73
CA THR A 39 -0.60 -2.12 -18.94
C THR A 39 -1.29 -2.71 -20.17
N THR A 40 -1.92 -1.85 -20.98
CA THR A 40 -2.90 -2.23 -22.00
C THR A 40 -2.38 -3.26 -23.02
N GLU A 41 -1.10 -3.20 -23.37
CA GLU A 41 -0.44 -4.11 -24.31
C GLU A 41 -0.16 -5.49 -23.71
N ILE A 42 -0.11 -5.60 -22.37
CA ILE A 42 0.17 -6.84 -21.66
C ILE A 42 -1.13 -7.61 -21.52
N LYS A 43 -1.27 -8.69 -22.29
CA LYS A 43 -2.50 -9.49 -22.33
C LYS A 43 -2.44 -10.63 -21.30
N PRO A 44 -3.29 -10.60 -20.26
CA PRO A 44 -3.38 -11.72 -19.33
C PRO A 44 -4.12 -12.90 -19.97
N ASN A 45 -3.65 -14.11 -19.67
CA ASN A 45 -4.33 -15.36 -20.01
C ASN A 45 -4.44 -16.23 -18.76
N PHE A 46 -5.66 -16.64 -18.39
CA PHE A 46 -5.90 -17.46 -17.20
C PHE A 46 -6.22 -18.91 -17.58
N ILE A 47 -5.45 -19.85 -17.03
CA ILE A 47 -5.61 -21.29 -17.19
C ILE A 47 -6.18 -21.86 -15.90
N LYS A 48 -7.46 -22.22 -15.94
CA LYS A 48 -8.21 -22.66 -14.76
C LYS A 48 -7.74 -24.01 -14.23
N GLU A 49 -7.30 -24.91 -15.11
CA GLU A 49 -6.90 -26.28 -14.75
C GLU A 49 -5.66 -26.30 -13.84
N THR A 50 -4.80 -25.28 -13.99
CA THR A 50 -3.54 -25.14 -13.26
C THR A 50 -3.54 -23.93 -12.33
N ASP A 51 -4.69 -23.26 -12.15
CA ASP A 51 -4.83 -22.06 -11.32
C ASP A 51 -3.73 -21.01 -11.65
N THR A 52 -3.44 -20.83 -12.95
CA THR A 52 -2.31 -20.03 -13.44
C THR A 52 -2.76 -18.84 -14.26
N ILE A 53 -2.29 -17.64 -13.93
CA ILE A 53 -2.37 -16.47 -14.81
C ILE A 53 -1.01 -16.21 -15.47
N ILE A 54 -1.03 -15.93 -16.78
CA ILE A 54 0.16 -15.67 -17.59
C ILE A 54 0.05 -14.27 -18.17
N TYR A 55 1.07 -13.45 -17.92
CA TYR A 55 1.25 -12.14 -18.53
C TYR A 55 2.30 -12.23 -19.63
N THR A 56 1.95 -11.86 -20.85
CA THR A 56 2.89 -11.87 -21.98
C THR A 56 3.27 -10.46 -22.38
N ILE A 57 4.57 -10.14 -22.28
CA ILE A 57 5.17 -8.92 -22.83
C ILE A 57 5.41 -9.17 -24.33
N PRO A 58 4.73 -8.46 -25.25
CA PRO A 58 4.83 -8.76 -26.68
C PRO A 58 6.17 -8.30 -27.29
N GLU A 59 6.50 -8.85 -28.46
CA GLU A 59 7.79 -8.61 -29.15
C GLU A 59 8.06 -7.13 -29.45
N ASP A 60 7.01 -6.39 -29.79
CA ASP A 60 7.04 -4.98 -30.16
C ASP A 60 6.91 -4.01 -28.97
N TYR A 61 6.80 -4.54 -27.74
CA TYR A 61 6.68 -3.70 -26.55
C TYR A 61 8.01 -3.03 -26.19
N ASP A 62 8.00 -1.69 -26.13
CA ASP A 62 9.17 -0.86 -25.79
C ASP A 62 8.98 0.01 -24.54
N GLY A 63 7.85 -0.13 -23.85
CA GLY A 63 7.49 0.69 -22.69
C GLY A 63 8.44 0.52 -21.50
N LYS A 64 8.70 1.61 -20.77
CA LYS A 64 9.68 1.61 -19.65
C LYS A 64 9.16 0.98 -18.36
N LYS A 65 7.85 0.90 -18.20
CA LYS A 65 7.17 0.37 -17.01
C LYS A 65 6.04 -0.56 -17.43
N ILE A 66 5.81 -1.59 -16.65
CA ILE A 66 4.67 -2.49 -16.79
C ILE A 66 3.96 -2.54 -15.45
N TYR A 67 2.66 -2.27 -15.46
CA TYR A 67 1.76 -2.43 -14.33
C TYR A 67 0.99 -3.73 -14.51
N ILE A 68 0.87 -4.50 -13.44
CA ILE A 68 0.10 -5.76 -13.42
C ILE A 68 -0.88 -5.71 -12.24
N ASN A 69 -2.16 -5.90 -12.54
CA ASN A 69 -3.27 -5.97 -11.58
C ASN A 69 -4.02 -7.29 -11.71
N ILE A 70 -3.61 -8.23 -10.88
CA ILE A 70 -3.94 -9.64 -11.02
C ILE A 70 -5.39 -9.92 -10.64
N SER A 71 -5.85 -9.35 -9.53
CA SER A 71 -7.21 -9.61 -9.08
C SER A 71 -8.24 -9.08 -10.06
N GLU A 72 -8.01 -7.90 -10.63
CA GLU A 72 -8.91 -7.32 -11.62
C GLU A 72 -8.92 -8.12 -12.92
N ASP A 73 -7.75 -8.51 -13.43
CA ASP A 73 -7.65 -9.30 -14.65
C ASP A 73 -8.34 -10.68 -14.50
N VAL A 74 -8.07 -11.36 -13.38
CA VAL A 74 -8.73 -12.63 -13.07
C VAL A 74 -10.24 -12.44 -12.92
N ARG A 75 -10.70 -11.38 -12.25
CA ARG A 75 -12.12 -11.05 -12.09
C ARG A 75 -12.78 -10.85 -13.45
N VAL A 76 -12.17 -10.09 -14.35
CA VAL A 76 -12.70 -9.83 -15.70
C VAL A 76 -12.76 -11.12 -16.52
N ILE A 77 -11.66 -11.88 -16.59
CA ILE A 77 -11.59 -13.12 -17.38
C ILE A 77 -12.58 -14.18 -16.89
N THR A 78 -12.78 -14.26 -15.57
CA THR A 78 -13.62 -15.30 -14.95
C THR A 78 -15.04 -14.82 -14.62
N GLU A 79 -15.41 -13.60 -15.01
CA GLU A 79 -16.69 -12.96 -14.66
C GLU A 79 -16.95 -12.95 -13.14
N GLY A 80 -15.90 -12.76 -12.34
CA GLY A 80 -15.95 -12.70 -10.88
C GLY A 80 -16.17 -14.06 -10.20
N LYS A 81 -16.04 -15.17 -10.91
CA LYS A 81 -16.30 -16.53 -10.37
C LYS A 81 -15.07 -17.18 -9.76
N TYR A 82 -13.95 -16.47 -9.67
CA TYR A 82 -12.68 -17.00 -9.21
C TYR A 82 -11.97 -16.02 -8.27
N VAL A 83 -11.33 -16.55 -7.23
CA VAL A 83 -10.54 -15.80 -6.25
C VAL A 83 -9.13 -16.39 -6.20
N PRO A 84 -8.08 -15.61 -6.52
CA PRO A 84 -6.69 -16.08 -6.48
C PRO A 84 -6.31 -16.71 -5.15
N GLY A 85 -5.73 -17.91 -5.20
CA GLY A 85 -5.22 -18.63 -4.03
C GLY A 85 -6.30 -19.28 -3.15
N ASN A 86 -7.59 -19.15 -3.49
CA ASN A 86 -8.64 -19.76 -2.69
C ASN A 86 -8.65 -21.29 -2.85
N SER A 87 -8.50 -22.01 -1.73
CA SER A 87 -8.55 -23.47 -1.62
C SER A 87 -7.41 -24.24 -2.34
N ARG A 88 -6.63 -23.59 -3.21
CA ARG A 88 -5.49 -24.14 -3.93
C ARG A 88 -4.46 -23.05 -4.23
N PRO A 89 -3.16 -23.40 -4.36
CA PRO A 89 -2.13 -22.45 -4.76
C PRO A 89 -2.40 -21.88 -6.16
N PHE A 90 -2.18 -20.58 -6.32
CA PHE A 90 -2.37 -19.82 -7.55
C PHE A 90 -1.02 -19.36 -8.09
N THR A 91 -0.76 -19.60 -9.38
CA THR A 91 0.52 -19.32 -10.03
C THR A 91 0.43 -18.06 -10.88
N ILE A 92 1.44 -17.20 -10.77
CA ILE A 92 1.62 -16.02 -11.61
C ILE A 92 2.86 -16.23 -12.47
N LYS A 93 2.70 -16.14 -13.78
CA LYS A 93 3.80 -16.28 -14.75
C LYS A 93 3.92 -15.02 -15.59
N VAL A 94 5.15 -14.61 -15.89
CA VAL A 94 5.47 -13.55 -16.85
C VAL A 94 6.35 -14.15 -17.95
N VAL A 95 5.93 -13.95 -19.19
CA VAL A 95 6.66 -14.36 -20.40
C VAL A 95 7.10 -13.11 -21.13
N ASN A 96 8.40 -12.96 -21.37
CA ASN A 96 8.96 -11.79 -22.02
C ASN A 96 9.38 -12.10 -23.46
N ASN A 97 8.55 -11.75 -24.44
CA ASN A 97 8.89 -11.89 -25.85
C ASN A 97 9.58 -10.63 -26.42
N SER A 98 9.60 -9.52 -25.68
CA SER A 98 10.23 -8.29 -26.14
C SER A 98 11.75 -8.43 -26.23
N LYS A 99 12.40 -7.51 -26.95
CA LYS A 99 13.87 -7.43 -27.01
C LYS A 99 14.54 -6.86 -25.75
N TYR A 100 13.76 -6.38 -24.78
CA TYR A 100 14.29 -5.71 -23.58
C TYR A 100 14.21 -6.62 -22.36
N THR A 101 15.12 -6.42 -21.41
CA THR A 101 15.05 -7.03 -20.07
C THR A 101 14.12 -6.20 -19.19
N TYR A 102 13.29 -6.88 -18.38
CA TYR A 102 12.44 -6.25 -17.37
C TYR A 102 12.82 -6.75 -15.98
N ASN A 103 12.82 -5.85 -15.01
CA ASN A 103 13.14 -6.16 -13.62
C ASN A 103 11.94 -5.89 -12.73
N TYR A 104 11.70 -6.76 -11.76
CA TYR A 104 10.76 -6.50 -10.69
C TYR A 104 11.14 -5.23 -9.92
N ILE A 105 10.17 -4.33 -9.71
CA ILE A 105 10.36 -3.15 -8.87
C ILE A 105 10.19 -3.58 -7.42
N LYS A 106 11.28 -3.47 -6.64
CA LYS A 106 11.29 -3.81 -5.21
C LYS A 106 10.12 -3.16 -4.45
N ASN A 107 9.46 -3.94 -3.60
CA ASN A 107 8.25 -3.59 -2.82
C ASN A 107 7.02 -3.20 -3.66
N SER A 108 7.01 -3.45 -4.99
CA SER A 108 5.82 -3.20 -5.80
C SER A 108 4.78 -4.32 -5.70
N PHE A 109 5.18 -5.51 -5.25
CA PHE A 109 4.24 -6.60 -4.97
C PHE A 109 3.39 -6.25 -3.76
N LYS A 110 2.12 -5.93 -4.01
CA LYS A 110 1.18 -5.46 -3.00
C LYS A 110 -0.08 -6.30 -3.03
N VAL A 111 -0.60 -6.56 -1.84
CA VAL A 111 -1.98 -6.98 -1.63
C VAL A 111 -2.71 -5.84 -0.93
N LEU A 112 -3.76 -5.33 -1.56
CA LEU A 112 -4.52 -4.16 -1.12
C LEU A 112 -5.98 -4.57 -0.86
N THR A 113 -6.67 -3.88 0.05
CA THR A 113 -8.14 -4.00 0.19
C THR A 113 -8.83 -3.49 -1.08
N ASP A 114 -10.04 -3.99 -1.35
CA ASP A 114 -10.87 -3.46 -2.45
C ASP A 114 -11.25 -1.98 -2.26
N ASP A 115 -11.58 -1.34 -3.38
CA ASP A 115 -12.05 0.05 -3.40
C ASP A 115 -13.57 0.11 -3.17
N LEU A 116 -13.95 0.42 -1.93
CA LEU A 116 -15.34 0.46 -1.49
C LEU A 116 -16.09 1.71 -1.96
N SER A 117 -15.41 2.72 -2.51
CA SER A 117 -16.06 3.92 -3.05
C SER A 117 -16.97 3.62 -4.25
N LYS A 118 -16.76 2.47 -4.90
CA LYS A 118 -17.54 1.99 -6.05
C LYS A 118 -18.93 1.47 -5.68
N LEU A 119 -19.24 1.28 -4.39
CA LEU A 119 -20.50 0.68 -3.93
C LEU A 119 -21.69 1.65 -3.90
N GLY A 120 -21.46 2.96 -3.88
CA GLY A 120 -22.53 3.96 -3.92
C GLY A 120 -22.20 5.27 -3.21
N ALA A 121 -23.24 6.05 -2.91
CA ALA A 121 -23.10 7.34 -2.25
C ALA A 121 -22.67 7.18 -0.77
N SER A 122 -21.67 7.96 -0.36
CA SER A 122 -21.01 7.88 0.95
C SER A 122 -21.89 8.31 2.14
N ASP A 123 -23.03 8.95 1.88
CA ASP A 123 -24.00 9.40 2.89
C ASP A 123 -25.13 8.38 3.15
N ASN A 124 -25.13 7.25 2.45
CA ASN A 124 -26.13 6.20 2.59
C ASN A 124 -25.79 5.24 3.73
N TYR A 125 -26.07 5.65 4.97
CA TYR A 125 -25.67 4.89 6.16
C TYR A 125 -26.62 3.75 6.54
N TYR A 126 -26.03 2.64 6.98
CA TYR A 126 -26.70 1.44 7.42
C TYR A 126 -27.50 1.70 8.68
N LYS A 127 -28.72 1.21 8.67
CA LYS A 127 -29.65 1.21 9.80
C LYS A 127 -30.53 -0.01 9.71
N TYR A 128 -31.00 -0.46 10.86
CA TYR A 128 -32.03 -1.46 10.95
C TYR A 128 -33.05 -1.03 12.00
N ASP A 129 -34.33 -1.23 11.72
CA ASP A 129 -35.39 -0.85 12.64
C ASP A 129 -35.77 -1.99 13.59
N VAL A 130 -36.66 -1.68 14.53
CA VAL A 130 -37.23 -2.64 15.50
C VAL A 130 -37.97 -3.81 14.85
N ASN A 131 -38.38 -3.67 13.59
CA ASN A 131 -39.07 -4.69 12.81
C ASN A 131 -38.08 -5.55 11.99
N GLY A 132 -36.79 -5.25 12.04
CA GLY A 132 -35.74 -5.97 11.32
C GLY A 132 -35.57 -5.54 9.85
N VAL A 133 -36.14 -4.41 9.44
CA VAL A 133 -35.95 -3.87 8.09
C VAL A 133 -34.57 -3.21 8.01
N LYS A 134 -33.74 -3.69 7.08
CA LYS A 134 -32.36 -3.20 6.86
C LYS A 134 -32.32 -2.23 5.68
N SER A 135 -31.53 -1.17 5.80
CA SER A 135 -31.28 -0.21 4.70
C SER A 135 -29.92 0.44 4.87
N GLY A 136 -29.36 0.99 3.79
CA GLY A 136 -28.07 1.68 3.80
C GLY A 136 -26.89 0.80 3.33
N ILE A 137 -25.80 1.46 2.96
CA ILE A 137 -24.60 0.87 2.37
C ILE A 137 -23.42 0.92 3.33
N TYR A 138 -23.18 2.04 4.03
CA TYR A 138 -21.98 2.24 4.86
C TYR A 138 -22.29 2.23 6.35
N VAL A 139 -21.40 1.70 7.19
CA VAL A 139 -21.52 1.94 8.64
C VAL A 139 -21.19 3.40 8.91
N LYS A 140 -21.97 4.06 9.76
CA LYS A 140 -21.83 5.49 10.01
C LYS A 140 -20.56 5.79 10.80
N ASN A 141 -19.87 6.87 10.46
CA ASN A 141 -18.67 7.36 11.16
C ASN A 141 -17.53 6.32 11.26
N THR A 142 -17.41 5.40 10.31
CA THR A 142 -16.34 4.39 10.31
C THR A 142 -15.30 4.65 9.24
N LEU A 143 -14.03 4.49 9.59
CA LEU A 143 -12.92 4.44 8.66
C LEU A 143 -12.12 3.15 8.84
N SER A 144 -11.91 2.47 7.73
CA SER A 144 -10.92 1.38 7.65
C SER A 144 -9.51 1.92 7.89
N TYR A 145 -8.60 1.02 8.26
CA TYR A 145 -7.18 1.34 8.45
C TYR A 145 -6.47 1.92 7.21
N ASP A 146 -7.11 1.91 6.03
CA ASP A 146 -6.62 2.57 4.82
C ASP A 146 -7.45 3.80 4.39
N GLY A 147 -8.31 4.30 5.29
CA GLY A 147 -9.04 5.57 5.14
C GLY A 147 -10.34 5.50 4.34
N GLN A 148 -10.83 4.30 4.01
CA GLN A 148 -12.12 4.12 3.31
C GLN A 148 -13.28 4.00 4.30
N LEU A 149 -14.47 4.45 3.91
CA LEU A 149 -15.70 4.12 4.63
C LEU A 149 -15.93 2.60 4.61
N ILE A 150 -16.31 2.01 5.75
CA ILE A 150 -16.59 0.58 5.82
C ILE A 150 -18.01 0.31 5.36
N ALA A 151 -18.15 -0.50 4.30
CA ALA A 151 -19.45 -0.94 3.82
C ALA A 151 -20.08 -1.95 4.81
N ALA A 152 -21.40 -1.89 4.98
CA ALA A 152 -22.14 -2.71 5.93
C ALA A 152 -22.10 -4.20 5.57
N ASN A 153 -22.12 -4.56 4.30
CA ASN A 153 -21.89 -5.95 3.86
C ASN A 153 -20.44 -6.41 4.10
N TRP A 154 -19.48 -5.48 4.22
CA TRP A 154 -18.08 -5.72 4.56
C TRP A 154 -17.79 -5.50 6.05
N SER A 155 -18.81 -5.26 6.87
CA SER A 155 -18.65 -5.14 8.32
C SER A 155 -19.10 -6.41 9.04
N ILE A 156 -18.64 -6.55 10.28
CA ILE A 156 -19.01 -7.66 11.13
C ILE A 156 -20.49 -7.62 11.51
N TYR A 157 -21.05 -8.78 11.81
CA TYR A 157 -22.28 -8.85 12.58
C TYR A 157 -22.03 -8.51 14.05
N ARG A 158 -23.02 -7.90 14.69
CA ARG A 158 -23.02 -7.78 16.15
C ARG A 158 -23.08 -9.15 16.78
N THR A 159 -22.23 -9.37 17.77
CA THR A 159 -22.09 -10.65 18.44
C THR A 159 -22.79 -10.67 19.80
N GLN A 160 -23.17 -11.87 20.22
CA GLN A 160 -23.68 -12.17 21.54
C GLN A 160 -22.52 -12.47 22.49
N ASN A 161 -21.55 -11.55 22.55
CA ASN A 161 -20.36 -11.71 23.37
C ASN A 161 -20.68 -11.63 24.87
N ASP A 162 -19.71 -12.06 25.67
CA ASP A 162 -19.90 -12.19 27.12
C ASP A 162 -20.08 -10.83 27.80
N ALA A 163 -19.48 -9.76 27.27
CA ALA A 163 -19.69 -8.42 27.77
C ALA A 163 -21.17 -8.02 27.64
N ILE A 164 -21.80 -8.16 26.45
CA ILE A 164 -23.23 -7.84 26.30
C ILE A 164 -24.09 -8.72 27.23
N LYS A 165 -23.79 -10.02 27.37
CA LYS A 165 -24.52 -10.89 28.30
C LYS A 165 -24.44 -10.38 29.74
N LYS A 166 -23.26 -9.92 30.17
CA LYS A 166 -23.05 -9.34 31.51
C LYS A 166 -23.73 -8.00 31.69
N LEU A 167 -23.79 -7.16 30.65
CA LEU A 167 -24.59 -5.94 30.66
C LEU A 167 -26.03 -6.25 31.06
N PHE A 168 -26.68 -7.18 30.35
CA PHE A 168 -28.08 -7.53 30.64
C PHE A 168 -28.25 -8.33 31.93
N GLU A 169 -27.30 -9.18 32.32
CA GLU A 169 -27.34 -9.87 33.61
C GLU A 169 -27.36 -8.89 34.80
N ASN A 170 -26.65 -7.77 34.68
CA ASN A 170 -26.56 -6.74 35.72
C ASN A 170 -27.66 -5.66 35.64
N SER A 171 -28.57 -5.77 34.67
CA SER A 171 -29.66 -4.80 34.51
C SER A 171 -30.63 -4.83 35.69
N GLU A 172 -31.11 -3.67 36.13
CA GLU A 172 -32.22 -3.55 37.09
C GLU A 172 -33.53 -4.16 36.55
N LYS A 173 -33.64 -4.30 35.23
CA LYS A 173 -34.79 -4.93 34.55
C LYS A 173 -34.66 -6.46 34.48
N THR A 174 -33.55 -7.02 34.93
CA THR A 174 -33.34 -8.47 34.95
C THR A 174 -33.63 -9.04 36.32
N VAL A 175 -34.54 -10.02 36.35
CA VAL A 175 -34.88 -10.77 37.57
C VAL A 175 -34.54 -12.24 37.39
N ARG A 176 -34.02 -12.87 38.45
CA ARG A 176 -33.81 -14.32 38.48
C ARG A 176 -35.10 -15.01 38.94
N GLU A 177 -35.73 -15.75 38.04
CA GLU A 177 -37.02 -16.42 38.32
C GLU A 177 -37.14 -17.78 37.61
N LYS A 178 -38.15 -18.58 37.98
CA LYS A 178 -38.37 -19.90 37.38
C LYS A 178 -39.22 -19.79 36.11
N VAL A 179 -38.64 -20.18 34.98
CA VAL A 179 -39.34 -20.33 33.69
C VAL A 179 -39.37 -21.82 33.34
N SER A 180 -40.58 -22.41 33.28
CA SER A 180 -40.78 -23.84 33.02
C SER A 180 -39.92 -24.75 33.90
N ASN A 181 -39.93 -24.48 35.22
CA ASN A 181 -39.16 -25.18 36.27
C ASN A 181 -37.64 -24.99 36.27
N ASN A 182 -37.07 -24.19 35.37
CA ASN A 182 -35.65 -23.85 35.36
C ASN A 182 -35.44 -22.40 35.80
N TRP A 183 -34.46 -22.16 36.68
CA TRP A 183 -34.06 -20.79 37.01
C TRP A 183 -33.41 -20.13 35.80
N LYS A 184 -33.91 -18.96 35.40
CA LYS A 184 -33.40 -18.16 34.28
C LYS A 184 -33.30 -16.69 34.68
N ASN A 185 -32.45 -15.96 33.98
CA ASN A 185 -32.49 -14.50 33.99
C ASN A 185 -33.61 -14.07 33.06
N VAL A 186 -34.51 -13.19 33.51
CA VAL A 186 -35.65 -12.71 32.74
C VAL A 186 -35.57 -11.19 32.68
N TYR A 187 -35.34 -10.67 31.47
CA TYR A 187 -35.32 -9.24 31.18
C TYR A 187 -36.74 -8.74 30.91
N TYR A 188 -37.15 -7.66 31.57
CA TYR A 188 -38.46 -7.03 31.39
C TYR A 188 -38.36 -5.78 30.49
N TYR A 189 -39.07 -5.80 29.36
CA TYR A 189 -39.14 -4.66 28.44
C TYR A 189 -40.17 -3.63 28.92
N ALA A 190 -40.04 -2.39 28.45
CA ALA A 190 -40.96 -1.30 28.80
C ALA A 190 -42.40 -1.53 28.31
N ASP A 191 -42.59 -2.32 27.24
CA ASP A 191 -43.90 -2.71 26.70
C ASP A 191 -44.55 -3.88 27.48
N GLY A 192 -43.94 -4.32 28.58
CA GLY A 192 -44.43 -5.42 29.42
C GLY A 192 -44.10 -6.82 28.90
N THR A 193 -43.45 -6.93 27.73
CA THR A 193 -42.94 -8.23 27.26
C THR A 193 -41.71 -8.63 28.06
N THR A 194 -41.33 -9.92 28.02
CA THR A 194 -40.15 -10.43 28.72
C THR A 194 -39.27 -11.29 27.81
N CYS A 195 -37.99 -11.37 28.15
CA CYS A 195 -37.03 -12.27 27.51
C CYS A 195 -36.31 -13.13 28.57
N PRO A 196 -36.55 -14.45 28.61
CA PRO A 196 -35.71 -15.36 29.37
C PRO A 196 -34.39 -15.63 28.61
N PHE A 197 -33.25 -15.40 29.26
CA PHE A 197 -31.92 -15.63 28.68
C PHE A 197 -30.98 -16.37 29.65
N GLY A 198 -29.90 -16.91 29.09
CA GLY A 198 -28.82 -17.57 29.83
C GLY A 198 -27.51 -16.81 29.69
N THR A 199 -26.60 -17.01 30.64
CA THR A 199 -25.30 -16.32 30.70
C THR A 199 -24.11 -17.24 30.47
N SER A 200 -24.37 -18.52 30.15
CA SER A 200 -23.34 -19.43 29.65
C SER A 200 -22.84 -18.97 28.27
N TRP A 201 -21.60 -19.34 27.94
CA TRP A 201 -21.00 -19.09 26.62
C TRP A 201 -21.88 -19.59 25.47
N SER A 202 -22.58 -20.72 25.65
CA SER A 202 -23.48 -21.33 24.67
C SER A 202 -24.90 -20.77 24.65
N SER A 203 -25.24 -19.85 25.56
CA SER A 203 -26.58 -19.27 25.64
C SER A 203 -26.73 -18.08 24.71
N ASN A 204 -27.87 -18.02 24.03
CA ASN A 204 -28.27 -16.87 23.24
C ASN A 204 -29.09 -15.89 24.08
N LEU A 205 -28.89 -14.61 23.79
CA LEU A 205 -29.78 -13.53 24.15
C LEU A 205 -30.98 -13.52 23.19
N CYS A 206 -32.06 -12.82 23.57
CA CYS A 206 -33.14 -12.57 22.61
C CYS A 206 -32.69 -11.54 21.58
N LYS A 207 -33.07 -11.74 20.32
CA LYS A 207 -32.75 -10.83 19.21
C LYS A 207 -33.04 -9.35 19.51
N LYS A 208 -34.18 -9.09 20.16
CA LYS A 208 -34.62 -7.74 20.53
C LYS A 208 -33.61 -7.02 21.45
N MET A 209 -32.87 -7.76 22.29
CA MET A 209 -31.84 -7.20 23.19
C MET A 209 -30.63 -6.65 22.44
N LEU A 210 -30.41 -7.07 21.19
CA LEU A 210 -29.27 -6.68 20.37
C LEU A 210 -29.67 -5.60 19.34
N THR A 211 -30.87 -5.04 19.48
CA THR A 211 -31.29 -3.85 18.73
C THR A 211 -30.59 -2.62 19.30
N ASP A 212 -30.27 -1.63 18.46
CA ASP A 212 -29.63 -0.38 18.89
C ASP A 212 -30.47 0.34 19.94
N GLU A 213 -31.80 0.27 19.83
CA GLU A 213 -32.73 0.84 20.80
C GLU A 213 -32.62 0.18 22.18
N VAL A 214 -32.70 -1.16 22.26
CA VAL A 214 -32.70 -1.86 23.56
C VAL A 214 -31.30 -1.89 24.16
N LEU A 215 -30.28 -2.21 23.37
CA LEU A 215 -28.90 -2.22 23.84
C LEU A 215 -28.45 -0.82 24.23
N GLY A 216 -28.78 0.19 23.42
CA GLY A 216 -28.50 1.59 23.73
C GLY A 216 -29.20 2.08 24.99
N ALA A 217 -30.49 1.76 25.18
CA ALA A 217 -31.21 2.11 26.41
C ALA A 217 -30.63 1.42 27.65
N GLU A 218 -30.14 0.18 27.52
CA GLU A 218 -29.49 -0.53 28.61
C GLU A 218 -28.12 0.08 28.95
N LEU A 219 -27.33 0.46 27.95
CA LEU A 219 -26.08 1.20 28.13
C LEU A 219 -26.33 2.52 28.88
N VAL A 220 -27.32 3.31 28.48
CA VAL A 220 -27.71 4.55 29.18
C VAL A 220 -28.08 4.28 30.64
N ALA A 221 -28.86 3.23 30.91
CA ALA A 221 -29.24 2.85 32.27
C ALA A 221 -28.03 2.50 33.16
N GLN A 222 -26.90 2.11 32.56
CA GLN A 222 -25.65 1.76 33.25
C GLN A 222 -24.57 2.85 33.18
N GLY A 223 -24.94 4.07 32.79
CA GLY A 223 -24.08 5.25 32.84
C GLY A 223 -23.36 5.60 31.53
N TYR A 224 -23.68 4.93 30.42
CA TYR A 224 -23.14 5.24 29.10
C TYR A 224 -24.10 6.17 28.34
N GLU A 225 -23.96 7.48 28.55
CA GLU A 225 -24.93 8.53 28.21
C GLU A 225 -25.37 8.56 26.74
N ASN A 226 -24.49 8.18 25.80
CA ASN A 226 -24.80 8.21 24.36
C ASN A 226 -25.38 6.88 23.84
N GLY A 227 -25.70 5.94 24.72
CA GLY A 227 -26.30 4.66 24.37
C GLY A 227 -25.41 3.83 23.45
N ILE A 228 -25.91 3.45 22.27
CA ILE A 228 -25.19 2.53 21.36
C ILE A 228 -23.84 3.08 20.87
N GLU A 229 -23.71 4.41 20.78
CA GLU A 229 -22.45 5.06 20.41
C GLU A 229 -21.36 4.88 21.47
N ASP A 230 -21.72 4.53 22.71
CA ASP A 230 -20.79 4.26 23.81
C ASP A 230 -20.52 2.75 24.02
N LEU A 231 -20.97 1.86 23.12
CA LEU A 231 -20.74 0.41 23.24
C LEU A 231 -19.25 0.05 23.29
N ASN A 232 -18.41 0.74 22.52
CA ASN A 232 -16.96 0.66 22.58
C ASN A 232 -16.40 0.99 23.98
N LYS A 233 -16.91 2.04 24.63
CA LYS A 233 -16.50 2.43 25.99
C LYS A 233 -16.87 1.35 26.99
N TYR A 234 -18.08 0.79 26.86
CA TYR A 234 -18.50 -0.35 27.68
C TYR A 234 -17.57 -1.56 27.51
N TYR A 235 -17.19 -1.90 26.28
CA TYR A 235 -16.23 -2.97 26.04
C TYR A 235 -14.85 -2.67 26.62
N LEU A 236 -14.35 -1.44 26.46
CA LEU A 236 -13.09 -1.02 27.07
C LEU A 236 -13.13 -1.22 28.59
N ASP A 237 -14.14 -0.70 29.27
CA ASP A 237 -14.27 -0.82 30.73
C ASP A 237 -14.37 -2.28 31.18
N TYR A 238 -15.20 -3.06 30.49
CA TYR A 238 -15.39 -4.48 30.79
C TYR A 238 -14.10 -5.27 30.61
N TYR A 239 -13.45 -5.18 29.44
CA TYR A 239 -12.29 -6.00 29.12
C TYR A 239 -11.01 -5.51 29.80
N ASN A 240 -10.85 -4.20 30.04
CA ASN A 240 -9.77 -3.71 30.90
C ASN A 240 -9.85 -4.29 32.31
N LYS A 241 -11.07 -4.38 32.87
CA LYS A 241 -11.28 -5.02 34.17
C LYS A 241 -11.00 -6.53 34.13
N VAL A 242 -11.48 -7.24 33.11
CA VAL A 242 -11.30 -8.70 32.99
C VAL A 242 -9.83 -9.07 32.80
N PHE A 243 -9.10 -8.33 31.97
CA PHE A 243 -7.71 -8.62 31.62
C PHE A 243 -6.68 -7.81 32.42
N ASN A 244 -7.13 -6.96 33.35
CA ASN A 244 -6.29 -6.06 34.14
C ASN A 244 -5.37 -5.19 33.26
N THR A 245 -5.96 -4.50 32.28
CA THR A 245 -5.28 -3.61 31.33
C THR A 245 -5.76 -2.16 31.47
N SER A 246 -5.11 -1.25 30.76
CA SER A 246 -5.48 0.18 30.68
C SER A 246 -5.58 0.65 29.23
N ALA A 247 -6.10 -0.21 28.34
CA ALA A 247 -6.29 0.10 26.94
C ALA A 247 -7.27 1.25 26.79
N THR A 248 -6.99 2.18 25.88
CA THR A 248 -7.84 3.34 25.60
C THR A 248 -8.58 3.23 24.27
N LYS A 249 -8.27 2.17 23.50
CA LYS A 249 -8.94 1.77 22.27
C LYS A 249 -9.16 0.27 22.25
N LEU A 250 -10.19 -0.18 21.54
CA LEU A 250 -10.51 -1.61 21.46
C LEU A 250 -9.38 -2.41 20.84
N GLU A 251 -8.69 -1.87 19.84
CA GLU A 251 -7.57 -2.54 19.16
C GLU A 251 -6.34 -2.75 20.06
N ASP A 252 -6.21 -1.98 21.15
CA ASP A 252 -5.09 -2.09 22.10
C ASP A 252 -5.35 -3.14 23.19
N LEU A 253 -6.57 -3.69 23.24
CA LEU A 253 -6.86 -4.81 24.12
C LEU A 253 -6.05 -6.05 23.70
N PRO A 254 -5.74 -6.96 24.64
CA PRO A 254 -5.13 -8.23 24.29
C PRO A 254 -5.96 -9.00 23.27
N ASP A 255 -5.32 -9.77 22.39
CA ASP A 255 -6.01 -10.60 21.39
C ASP A 255 -7.11 -11.48 22.01
N ALA A 256 -6.90 -11.97 23.25
CA ALA A 256 -7.89 -12.74 23.99
C ALA A 256 -9.17 -11.96 24.34
N ALA A 257 -9.12 -10.62 24.48
CA ALA A 257 -10.28 -9.77 24.71
C ALA A 257 -11.05 -9.46 23.41
N ILE A 258 -10.37 -9.46 22.27
CA ILE A 258 -10.98 -9.18 20.96
C ILE A 258 -11.56 -10.46 20.37
N TYR A 259 -10.76 -11.53 20.36
CA TYR A 259 -11.05 -12.79 19.68
C TYR A 259 -11.60 -13.87 20.62
N GLY A 260 -11.31 -13.76 21.92
CA GLY A 260 -11.61 -14.80 22.90
C GLY A 260 -10.53 -15.88 22.97
N TYR A 261 -10.58 -16.69 24.03
CA TYR A 261 -9.70 -17.85 24.20
C TYR A 261 -10.44 -19.00 24.90
N SER A 262 -10.10 -20.23 24.52
CA SER A 262 -10.50 -21.44 25.24
C SER A 262 -9.33 -21.89 26.11
N ASP A 263 -9.38 -21.60 27.42
CA ASP A 263 -8.46 -22.24 28.36
C ASP A 263 -8.79 -23.73 28.51
N ARG A 264 -7.77 -24.56 28.71
CA ARG A 264 -7.86 -25.98 29.08
C ARG A 264 -8.72 -26.20 30.33
N LEU A 265 -9.01 -25.13 31.10
CA LEU A 265 -9.86 -25.10 32.28
C LEU A 265 -11.38 -24.86 32.03
N LYS A 266 -11.84 -24.81 30.76
CA LYS A 266 -13.28 -24.78 30.35
C LYS A 266 -14.11 -23.52 30.69
N GLU A 267 -13.54 -22.46 31.23
CA GLU A 267 -14.21 -21.14 31.20
C GLU A 267 -13.83 -20.43 29.91
N TYR A 268 -14.71 -20.53 28.91
CA TYR A 268 -14.58 -19.74 27.69
C TYR A 268 -14.88 -18.29 28.03
N LEU A 269 -13.88 -17.41 27.89
CA LEU A 269 -14.08 -15.97 27.90
C LEU A 269 -14.19 -15.53 26.44
N GLY A 270 -15.41 -15.26 26.01
CA GLY A 270 -15.71 -14.73 24.68
C GLY A 270 -15.23 -13.29 24.54
N GLY A 271 -14.41 -13.03 23.53
CA GLY A 271 -13.99 -11.68 23.15
C GLY A 271 -15.08 -10.90 22.42
N ILE A 272 -14.81 -9.63 22.10
CA ILE A 272 -15.72 -8.71 21.40
C ILE A 272 -16.29 -9.34 20.12
N LEU A 273 -15.46 -9.99 19.32
CA LEU A 273 -15.83 -10.58 18.03
C LEU A 273 -16.44 -11.98 18.16
N ASN A 274 -16.66 -12.46 19.39
CA ASN A 274 -17.02 -13.84 19.65
C ASN A 274 -18.47 -14.01 20.12
N GLY A 275 -18.98 -15.23 20.06
CA GLY A 275 -20.37 -15.58 20.35
C GLY A 275 -21.20 -15.74 19.08
N ASN A 276 -22.46 -16.14 19.24
CA ASN A 276 -23.39 -16.20 18.12
C ASN A 276 -23.66 -14.80 17.60
N ASN A 277 -23.82 -14.65 16.29
CA ASN A 277 -24.20 -13.37 15.71
C ASN A 277 -25.71 -13.16 15.79
N GLU A 278 -26.12 -11.92 15.57
CA GLU A 278 -27.46 -11.63 15.08
C GLU A 278 -27.46 -11.36 13.58
N SER A 279 -28.65 -11.30 13.02
CA SER A 279 -28.82 -10.96 11.60
C SER A 279 -28.41 -9.52 11.25
N ASN A 280 -28.06 -8.66 12.23
CA ASN A 280 -27.80 -7.23 12.03
C ASN A 280 -26.31 -6.92 12.12
N ARG A 281 -25.83 -6.09 11.19
CA ARG A 281 -24.46 -5.57 11.21
C ARG A 281 -24.23 -4.70 12.44
N GLU A 282 -22.99 -4.68 12.91
CA GLU A 282 -22.58 -3.76 13.97
C GLU A 282 -22.72 -2.30 13.49
N THR A 283 -23.22 -1.43 14.36
CA THR A 283 -23.50 -0.02 14.07
C THR A 283 -22.64 0.92 14.91
N ASN A 284 -22.07 0.45 16.03
CA ASN A 284 -21.05 1.21 16.75
C ASN A 284 -19.79 1.31 15.87
N ALA A 285 -19.29 2.54 15.70
CA ALA A 285 -18.22 2.82 14.77
C ALA A 285 -16.92 2.08 15.12
N GLU A 286 -16.38 2.28 16.32
CA GLU A 286 -15.10 1.67 16.73
C GLU A 286 -15.16 0.13 16.78
N VAL A 287 -16.31 -0.45 17.15
CA VAL A 287 -16.48 -1.92 17.13
C VAL A 287 -16.50 -2.44 15.69
N SER A 288 -17.13 -1.72 14.76
CA SER A 288 -17.14 -2.07 13.34
C SER A 288 -15.76 -1.92 12.70
N GLU A 289 -15.04 -0.84 13.04
CA GLU A 289 -13.64 -0.61 12.64
C GLU A 289 -12.73 -1.72 13.16
N LEU A 290 -12.83 -2.07 14.45
CA LEU A 290 -12.10 -3.18 15.04
C LEU A 290 -12.33 -4.46 14.25
N GLY A 291 -13.58 -4.80 13.93
CA GLY A 291 -13.92 -6.00 13.17
C GLY A 291 -13.28 -6.02 11.78
N TYR A 292 -13.45 -4.93 11.02
CA TYR A 292 -12.88 -4.80 9.68
C TYR A 292 -11.35 -4.86 9.70
N ASN A 293 -10.73 -4.06 10.57
CA ASN A 293 -9.28 -3.98 10.69
C ASN A 293 -8.70 -5.32 11.16
N TRP A 294 -9.35 -6.00 12.11
CA TRP A 294 -8.96 -7.33 12.55
C TRP A 294 -9.02 -8.35 11.42
N PHE A 295 -10.09 -8.33 10.61
CA PHE A 295 -10.21 -9.23 9.46
C PHE A 295 -9.00 -9.12 8.53
N TYR A 296 -8.60 -7.92 8.12
CA TYR A 296 -7.49 -7.74 7.17
C TYR A 296 -6.09 -7.79 7.80
N ASN A 297 -5.96 -7.63 9.11
CA ASN A 297 -4.66 -7.67 9.81
C ASN A 297 -4.38 -8.98 10.57
N LYS A 298 -5.41 -9.81 10.79
CA LYS A 298 -5.33 -11.06 11.56
C LYS A 298 -6.16 -12.21 11.01
N GLY A 299 -7.05 -11.98 10.04
CA GLY A 299 -7.96 -12.99 9.47
C GLY A 299 -7.60 -13.41 8.04
N LEU A 300 -7.50 -12.47 7.10
CA LEU A 300 -7.23 -12.73 5.69
C LEU A 300 -5.75 -12.52 5.37
N GLY A 301 -5.10 -13.56 4.87
CA GLY A 301 -3.71 -13.51 4.43
C GLY A 301 -3.46 -14.23 3.13
N LEU A 302 -2.30 -13.96 2.54
CA LEU A 302 -1.77 -14.62 1.36
C LEU A 302 -0.31 -14.99 1.62
N TYR A 303 0.11 -16.17 1.23
CA TYR A 303 1.47 -16.63 1.45
C TYR A 303 2.01 -17.41 0.24
N PRO A 304 3.30 -17.29 -0.11
CA PRO A 304 3.92 -18.19 -1.07
C PRO A 304 4.03 -19.58 -0.44
N VAL A 305 3.78 -20.66 -1.20
CA VAL A 305 3.79 -22.04 -0.64
C VAL A 305 5.16 -22.50 -0.14
N THR A 306 6.23 -21.81 -0.52
CA THR A 306 7.58 -22.03 -0.01
C THR A 306 8.33 -20.70 0.19
N ASP A 307 9.26 -20.66 1.14
CA ASP A 307 10.21 -19.55 1.27
C ASP A 307 11.33 -19.61 0.21
N VAL A 308 12.27 -18.66 0.24
CA VAL A 308 13.40 -18.61 -0.70
C VAL A 308 14.33 -19.82 -0.64
N ASN A 309 14.36 -20.54 0.48
CA ASN A 309 15.15 -21.75 0.69
C ASN A 309 14.39 -23.03 0.30
N GLY A 310 13.14 -22.92 -0.14
CA GLY A 310 12.27 -24.05 -0.47
C GLY A 310 11.61 -24.70 0.74
N ASN A 311 11.65 -24.08 1.92
CA ASN A 311 10.92 -24.58 3.09
C ASN A 311 9.42 -24.33 2.91
N PRO A 312 8.55 -25.30 3.22
CA PRO A 312 7.11 -25.11 3.11
C PRO A 312 6.55 -24.03 4.05
N VAL A 313 5.72 -23.15 3.50
CA VAL A 313 4.86 -22.22 4.25
C VAL A 313 3.41 -22.69 4.08
N ASN A 314 2.64 -22.68 5.15
CA ASN A 314 1.27 -23.18 5.21
C ASN A 314 0.50 -22.54 6.35
N SER A 315 -0.81 -22.79 6.41
CA SER A 315 -1.72 -22.27 7.44
C SER A 315 -1.26 -22.41 8.91
N LYS A 316 -0.37 -23.36 9.24
CA LYS A 316 0.14 -23.52 10.62
C LYS A 316 1.24 -22.52 10.97
N ASN A 317 1.99 -22.04 9.99
CA ASN A 317 3.12 -21.13 10.17
C ASN A 317 2.93 -19.81 9.39
N THR A 318 1.72 -19.48 8.97
CA THR A 318 1.40 -18.19 8.35
C THR A 318 1.00 -17.12 9.37
N ARG A 319 0.38 -17.56 10.47
CA ARG A 319 -0.08 -16.66 11.53
C ARG A 319 1.08 -15.83 12.08
N ASP A 320 0.87 -14.52 12.14
CA ASP A 320 1.80 -13.52 12.67
C ASP A 320 3.16 -13.41 11.93
N ASN A 321 3.31 -14.06 10.75
CA ASN A 321 4.52 -14.02 9.93
C ASN A 321 4.44 -13.03 8.76
N GLY A 322 3.69 -11.94 8.93
CA GLY A 322 3.63 -10.86 7.94
C GLY A 322 2.82 -11.19 6.68
N PHE A 323 1.98 -12.22 6.69
CA PHE A 323 1.21 -12.66 5.51
C PHE A 323 -0.22 -12.09 5.44
N TYR A 324 -0.66 -11.28 6.40
CA TYR A 324 -1.99 -10.67 6.34
C TYR A 324 -2.02 -9.51 5.34
N VAL A 325 -3.18 -9.23 4.75
CA VAL A 325 -3.33 -8.14 3.77
C VAL A 325 -2.81 -6.81 4.33
N GLY A 326 -3.09 -6.50 5.60
CA GLY A 326 -2.57 -5.31 6.24
C GLY A 326 -1.04 -5.23 6.29
N ASN A 327 -0.34 -6.37 6.41
CA ASN A 327 1.12 -6.41 6.35
C ASN A 327 1.63 -6.05 4.94
N TYR A 328 1.00 -6.57 3.89
CA TYR A 328 1.36 -6.23 2.51
C TYR A 328 1.22 -4.72 2.24
N MET A 329 0.11 -4.13 2.70
CA MET A 329 -0.13 -2.70 2.57
C MET A 329 0.96 -1.86 3.27
N ARG A 330 1.47 -2.32 4.42
CA ARG A 330 2.54 -1.66 5.19
C ARG A 330 3.97 -2.07 4.81
N ASN A 331 4.18 -2.90 3.79
CA ASN A 331 5.49 -3.47 3.41
C ASN A 331 6.13 -4.34 4.51
N GLU A 332 5.32 -5.05 5.29
CA GLU A 332 5.76 -5.91 6.39
C GLU A 332 5.86 -7.39 5.97
N SER A 333 5.48 -7.73 4.73
CA SER A 333 5.48 -9.09 4.18
C SER A 333 6.85 -9.51 3.63
N THR A 334 7.88 -9.50 4.48
CA THR A 334 9.28 -9.67 4.06
C THR A 334 9.57 -11.01 3.37
N VAL A 335 9.00 -12.10 3.87
CA VAL A 335 9.18 -13.44 3.26
C VAL A 335 8.64 -13.46 1.83
N THR A 336 7.47 -12.86 1.60
CA THR A 336 6.90 -12.78 0.26
C THR A 336 7.73 -11.87 -0.64
N GLU A 337 8.21 -10.73 -0.15
CA GLU A 337 9.08 -9.83 -0.94
C GLU A 337 10.39 -10.51 -1.36
N GLU A 338 11.01 -11.31 -0.48
CA GLU A 338 12.20 -12.09 -0.81
C GLU A 338 11.92 -13.14 -1.89
N VAL A 339 10.79 -13.85 -1.79
CA VAL A 339 10.34 -14.83 -2.79
C VAL A 339 10.05 -14.16 -4.13
N VAL A 340 9.29 -13.06 -4.15
CA VAL A 340 8.98 -12.32 -5.39
C VAL A 340 10.26 -11.77 -6.04
N THR A 341 11.17 -11.20 -5.24
CA THR A 341 12.46 -10.70 -5.76
C THR A 341 13.29 -11.82 -6.38
N LYS A 342 13.30 -13.01 -5.77
CA LYS A 342 14.00 -14.18 -6.32
C LYS A 342 13.34 -14.65 -7.62
N ASP A 343 12.03 -14.74 -7.65
CA ASP A 343 11.30 -15.40 -8.73
C ASP A 343 11.09 -14.49 -9.95
N LEU A 344 10.81 -13.20 -9.73
CA LEU A 344 10.54 -12.21 -10.78
C LEU A 344 11.65 -11.18 -10.97
N GLY A 345 12.75 -11.27 -10.20
CA GLY A 345 13.81 -10.27 -10.12
C GLY A 345 14.26 -9.70 -11.46
N THR A 346 14.74 -10.55 -12.35
CA THR A 346 15.13 -10.20 -13.73
C THR A 346 14.48 -11.17 -14.70
N ILE A 347 13.83 -10.61 -15.73
CA ILE A 347 13.13 -11.34 -16.79
C ILE A 347 13.78 -10.93 -18.10
N GLU A 348 14.73 -11.74 -18.55
CA GLU A 348 15.51 -11.51 -19.77
C GLU A 348 14.64 -11.56 -21.02
N SER A 349 15.15 -11.00 -22.12
CA SER A 349 14.50 -11.13 -23.43
C SER A 349 14.41 -12.61 -23.83
N GLY A 350 13.21 -13.05 -24.21
CA GLY A 350 12.93 -14.43 -24.61
C GLY A 350 12.81 -15.41 -23.45
N SER A 351 12.82 -14.96 -22.19
CA SER A 351 12.69 -15.82 -21.00
C SER A 351 11.26 -15.79 -20.41
N GLU A 352 11.00 -16.74 -19.52
CA GLU A 352 9.82 -16.73 -18.67
C GLU A 352 10.21 -16.93 -17.20
N ASN A 353 9.50 -16.23 -16.32
CA ASN A 353 9.65 -16.36 -14.88
C ASN A 353 8.28 -16.68 -14.27
N SER A 354 8.27 -17.49 -13.22
CA SER A 354 7.05 -17.83 -12.48
C SER A 354 7.25 -17.58 -11.01
N LEU A 355 6.31 -16.86 -10.41
CA LEU A 355 6.26 -16.70 -8.97
C LEU A 355 5.93 -18.05 -8.32
N THR A 356 6.61 -18.35 -7.22
CA THR A 356 6.23 -19.40 -6.28
C THR A 356 4.73 -19.27 -5.99
N PRO A 357 3.93 -20.33 -6.18
CA PRO A 357 2.49 -20.24 -6.07
C PRO A 357 2.05 -19.61 -4.74
N ILE A 358 1.05 -18.75 -4.79
CA ILE A 358 0.49 -18.07 -3.62
C ILE A 358 -0.82 -18.72 -3.21
N GLU A 359 -1.03 -18.91 -1.92
CA GLU A 359 -2.26 -19.48 -1.37
C GLU A 359 -2.91 -18.48 -0.42
N MET A 360 -4.25 -18.42 -0.47
CA MET A 360 -5.06 -17.58 0.41
C MET A 360 -5.34 -18.35 1.70
N TYR A 361 -5.18 -17.64 2.82
CA TYR A 361 -5.45 -18.14 4.16
C TYR A 361 -6.55 -17.33 4.81
N LEU A 362 -7.53 -18.03 5.39
CA LEU A 362 -8.53 -17.45 6.28
C LEU A 362 -8.36 -18.03 7.70
N ASP A 363 -7.96 -17.16 8.63
CA ASP A 363 -7.75 -17.48 10.04
C ASP A 363 -8.95 -17.05 10.90
N PHE A 364 -9.95 -17.93 10.99
CA PHE A 364 -11.13 -17.74 11.85
C PHE A 364 -11.30 -18.84 12.89
N TYR A 365 -10.20 -19.35 13.43
CA TYR A 365 -10.22 -20.38 14.48
C TYR A 365 -11.17 -20.04 15.66
N TYR A 366 -12.41 -20.54 15.62
CA TYR A 366 -13.51 -20.31 16.58
C TYR A 366 -14.27 -18.97 16.54
N VAL A 367 -14.05 -18.08 15.57
CA VAL A 367 -14.72 -16.75 15.51
C VAL A 367 -15.41 -16.51 14.17
N THR A 368 -15.99 -17.57 13.61
CA THR A 368 -16.68 -17.52 12.31
C THR A 368 -17.94 -16.67 12.31
N ASN A 369 -18.57 -16.46 13.47
CA ASN A 369 -19.88 -15.83 13.54
C ASN A 369 -19.84 -14.32 13.24
N ALA A 370 -18.90 -13.56 13.80
CA ALA A 370 -18.77 -12.13 13.51
C ALA A 370 -18.57 -11.86 12.00
N PHE A 371 -17.79 -12.71 11.34
CA PHE A 371 -17.43 -12.58 9.93
C PHE A 371 -18.35 -13.36 8.98
N SER A 372 -19.34 -14.10 9.50
CA SER A 372 -20.24 -14.87 8.62
C SER A 372 -20.94 -13.93 7.64
N ASN A 373 -21.08 -14.34 6.38
CA ASN A 373 -21.65 -13.52 5.31
C ASN A 373 -21.04 -12.11 5.17
N MET A 374 -19.86 -11.83 5.75
CA MET A 374 -19.11 -10.63 5.45
C MET A 374 -18.55 -10.77 4.04
N GLU A 375 -18.82 -9.78 3.19
CA GLU A 375 -18.12 -9.65 1.92
C GLU A 375 -16.68 -9.22 2.18
N PHE A 376 -15.77 -9.72 1.35
CA PHE A 376 -14.37 -9.37 1.39
C PHE A 376 -13.75 -9.52 0.01
N GLY A 377 -12.62 -8.87 -0.17
CA GLY A 377 -11.87 -8.88 -1.42
C GLY A 377 -10.51 -8.25 -1.24
N PHE A 378 -9.64 -8.49 -2.20
CA PHE A 378 -8.29 -7.97 -2.20
C PHE A 378 -7.76 -7.87 -3.64
N ASN A 379 -6.84 -6.94 -3.85
CA ASN A 379 -6.17 -6.72 -5.12
C ASN A 379 -4.69 -7.07 -4.99
N ILE A 380 -4.21 -7.97 -5.85
CA ILE A 380 -2.78 -8.27 -5.97
C ILE A 380 -2.24 -7.48 -7.17
N LYS A 381 -1.19 -6.69 -6.95
CA LYS A 381 -0.49 -5.97 -8.02
C LYS A 381 1.02 -6.10 -7.89
N PHE A 382 1.74 -5.87 -9.00
CA PHE A 382 3.17 -5.60 -9.00
C PHE A 382 3.57 -4.79 -10.22
N GLU A 383 4.78 -4.23 -10.19
CA GLU A 383 5.35 -3.45 -11.29
C GLU A 383 6.66 -4.05 -11.78
N LEU A 384 6.90 -3.94 -13.08
CA LEU A 384 8.18 -4.22 -13.71
C LEU A 384 8.72 -2.94 -14.35
N ALA A 385 10.04 -2.78 -14.34
CA ALA A 385 10.75 -1.70 -15.02
C ALA A 385 11.71 -2.27 -16.06
N ARG A 386 11.70 -1.67 -17.24
CA ARG A 386 12.65 -2.01 -18.31
C ARG A 386 14.06 -1.63 -17.90
N GLU A 387 15.00 -2.55 -18.02
CA GLU A 387 16.42 -2.23 -17.89
C GLU A 387 16.82 -1.28 -19.02
N THR A 388 17.45 -0.16 -18.67
CA THR A 388 17.89 0.85 -19.64
C THR A 388 19.41 0.93 -19.63
N LEU A 389 20.02 0.55 -20.74
CA LEU A 389 21.46 0.64 -20.95
C LEU A 389 21.79 1.93 -21.73
N PHE A 390 22.86 2.59 -21.36
CA PHE A 390 23.35 3.80 -22.04
C PHE A 390 24.68 3.53 -22.72
N GLY A 391 24.82 4.03 -23.95
CA GLY A 391 26.07 4.08 -24.68
C GLY A 391 26.67 5.47 -24.68
N LYS A 392 27.98 5.55 -24.87
CA LYS A 392 28.73 6.80 -25.01
C LYS A 392 29.27 6.95 -26.44
N LEU A 393 29.14 8.13 -27.02
CA LEU A 393 29.74 8.50 -28.31
C LEU A 393 30.77 9.61 -28.08
N ILE A 394 31.98 9.42 -28.59
CA ILE A 394 33.07 10.39 -28.56
C ILE A 394 33.45 10.74 -30.01
N VAL A 395 33.36 12.02 -30.36
CA VAL A 395 33.76 12.52 -31.68
C VAL A 395 35.00 13.40 -31.52
N ASN A 396 36.11 12.97 -32.10
CA ASN A 396 37.38 13.69 -32.06
C ASN A 396 37.67 14.38 -33.40
N TYR A 397 38.41 15.49 -33.32
CA TYR A 397 38.89 16.24 -34.47
C TYR A 397 40.39 16.48 -34.28
N VAL A 398 41.22 15.82 -35.07
CA VAL A 398 42.68 15.84 -34.91
C VAL A 398 43.39 16.09 -36.24
N ASP A 399 44.61 16.62 -36.20
CA ASP A 399 45.48 16.64 -37.37
C ASP A 399 46.16 15.28 -37.63
N ASP A 400 46.88 15.17 -38.73
CA ASP A 400 47.66 13.99 -39.14
C ASP A 400 48.85 13.67 -38.22
N GLN A 401 49.13 14.53 -37.23
CA GLN A 401 50.11 14.32 -36.16
C GLN A 401 49.45 13.91 -34.84
N GLY A 402 48.10 13.85 -34.79
CA GLY A 402 47.33 13.50 -33.61
C GLY A 402 47.07 14.67 -32.66
N ASN A 403 47.36 15.92 -33.05
CA ASN A 403 47.05 17.10 -32.25
C ASN A 403 45.56 17.44 -32.37
N LYS A 404 44.95 17.78 -31.24
CA LYS A 404 43.53 18.14 -31.17
C LYS A 404 43.27 19.50 -31.83
N LEU A 405 42.37 19.53 -32.83
CA LEU A 405 41.94 20.76 -33.52
C LEU A 405 40.72 21.42 -32.87
N ALA A 406 39.89 20.64 -32.17
CA ALA A 406 38.76 21.14 -31.40
C ALA A 406 38.42 20.19 -30.25
N ASP A 407 37.65 20.70 -29.28
CA ASP A 407 37.11 19.86 -28.23
C ASP A 407 36.28 18.69 -28.76
N SER A 408 36.54 17.51 -28.18
CA SER A 408 35.80 16.29 -28.49
C SER A 408 34.34 16.49 -28.10
N ILE A 409 33.43 16.04 -28.95
CA ILE A 409 32.01 16.03 -28.65
C ILE A 409 31.70 14.71 -27.95
N ILE A 410 31.12 14.77 -26.76
CA ILE A 410 30.75 13.59 -25.98
C ILE A 410 29.24 13.62 -25.76
N THR A 411 28.56 12.56 -26.18
CA THR A 411 27.12 12.39 -25.99
C THR A 411 26.82 11.00 -25.42
N GLU A 412 25.78 10.93 -24.60
CA GLU A 412 25.26 9.68 -24.06
C GLU A 412 23.80 9.54 -24.43
N ALA A 413 23.41 8.35 -24.89
CA ALA A 413 22.03 8.03 -25.20
C ALA A 413 21.76 6.55 -24.92
N GLU A 414 20.49 6.18 -24.86
CA GLU A 414 20.08 4.80 -24.70
C GLU A 414 20.62 3.95 -25.87
N VAL A 415 21.03 2.71 -25.58
CA VAL A 415 21.42 1.73 -26.60
C VAL A 415 20.33 1.62 -27.67
N ASP A 416 20.72 1.37 -28.92
CA ASP A 416 19.89 1.38 -30.13
C ASP A 416 19.38 2.76 -30.59
N THR A 417 19.60 3.84 -29.84
CA THR A 417 19.32 5.21 -30.32
C THR A 417 20.20 5.50 -31.54
N PRO A 418 19.68 6.04 -32.65
CA PRO A 418 20.52 6.41 -33.79
C PRO A 418 21.39 7.63 -33.49
N TYR A 419 22.60 7.66 -34.04
CA TYR A 419 23.49 8.81 -34.05
C TYR A 419 23.99 9.12 -35.46
N GLU A 420 24.31 10.39 -35.67
CA GLU A 420 25.01 10.89 -36.84
C GLU A 420 26.03 11.93 -36.37
N THR A 421 27.28 11.80 -36.84
CA THR A 421 28.36 12.72 -36.53
C THR A 421 28.61 13.63 -37.73
N ILE A 422 29.00 14.87 -37.45
CA ILE A 422 29.19 15.89 -38.47
C ILE A 422 30.67 16.24 -38.57
N LYS A 423 31.20 16.18 -39.79
CA LYS A 423 32.53 16.71 -40.14
C LYS A 423 32.56 18.23 -39.92
N LYS A 424 33.63 18.76 -39.31
CA LYS A 424 33.84 20.21 -39.13
C LYS A 424 34.77 20.75 -40.22
N GLU A 425 34.74 22.05 -40.41
CA GLU A 425 35.71 22.78 -41.23
C GLU A 425 36.65 23.55 -40.30
N PHE A 426 37.95 23.55 -40.61
CA PHE A 426 39.00 24.21 -39.85
C PHE A 426 39.88 25.04 -40.79
N ASP A 427 40.08 26.32 -40.47
CA ASP A 427 40.92 27.19 -41.29
C ASP A 427 42.35 26.66 -41.37
N GLY A 428 42.89 26.54 -42.60
CA GLY A 428 44.26 26.05 -42.85
C GLY A 428 44.39 24.52 -42.86
N TYR A 429 43.32 23.77 -42.68
CA TYR A 429 43.33 22.31 -42.69
C TYR A 429 42.35 21.75 -43.74
N GLU A 430 42.75 20.67 -44.40
CA GLU A 430 41.91 19.90 -45.31
C GLU A 430 41.53 18.55 -44.68
N PHE A 431 40.27 18.14 -44.83
CA PHE A 431 39.81 16.84 -44.33
C PHE A 431 40.54 15.70 -45.06
N LEU A 432 41.17 14.82 -44.29
CA LEU A 432 41.91 13.69 -44.82
C LEU A 432 41.06 12.42 -44.83
N THR A 433 40.60 11.99 -43.65
CA THR A 433 39.81 10.76 -43.49
C THR A 433 39.04 10.75 -42.16
N VAL A 434 38.11 9.81 -42.01
CA VAL A 434 37.43 9.53 -40.75
C VAL A 434 37.67 8.08 -40.34
N GLU A 435 38.01 7.89 -39.07
CA GLU A 435 38.10 6.58 -38.43
C GLU A 435 36.85 6.36 -37.56
N GLY A 436 36.30 5.15 -37.61
CA GLY A 436 35.01 4.84 -36.97
C GLY A 436 33.81 5.04 -37.91
N GLN A 437 32.61 4.71 -37.41
CA GLN A 437 31.37 4.82 -38.19
C GLN A 437 30.72 6.18 -37.92
N THR A 438 30.45 6.97 -38.96
CA THR A 438 29.87 8.32 -38.80
C THR A 438 28.37 8.30 -38.53
N LYS A 439 27.71 7.18 -38.82
CA LYS A 439 26.30 6.90 -38.53
C LYS A 439 26.16 5.49 -37.98
N GLY A 440 25.24 5.32 -37.06
CA GLY A 440 24.93 4.02 -36.46
C GLY A 440 23.98 4.18 -35.30
N ASN A 441 23.95 3.20 -34.42
CA ASN A 441 23.21 3.29 -33.17
C ASN A 441 24.17 3.24 -31.98
N TYR A 442 23.78 3.85 -30.86
CA TYR A 442 24.48 3.71 -29.59
C TYR A 442 24.54 2.22 -29.19
N ILE A 443 25.69 1.78 -28.68
CA ILE A 443 25.92 0.42 -28.18
C ILE A 443 26.16 0.46 -26.68
N ASN A 444 26.01 -0.68 -26.00
CA ASN A 444 26.44 -0.80 -24.60
C ASN A 444 27.98 -0.73 -24.54
N GLY A 445 28.52 0.47 -24.36
CA GLY A 445 29.95 0.75 -24.43
C GLY A 445 30.26 2.15 -24.97
N THR A 446 31.48 2.33 -25.47
CA THR A 446 31.92 3.59 -26.08
C THR A 446 32.13 3.43 -27.58
N ILE A 447 31.55 4.33 -28.36
CA ILE A 447 31.78 4.51 -29.80
C ILE A 447 32.73 5.69 -29.96
N GLU A 448 33.76 5.53 -30.77
CA GLU A 448 34.72 6.59 -31.07
C GLU A 448 34.74 6.87 -32.57
N VAL A 449 34.63 8.15 -32.94
CA VAL A 449 34.68 8.63 -34.32
C VAL A 449 35.72 9.74 -34.39
N THR A 450 36.77 9.55 -35.17
CA THR A 450 37.88 10.51 -35.25
C THR A 450 37.99 11.05 -36.66
N TYR A 451 37.69 12.34 -36.82
CA TYR A 451 37.93 13.07 -38.06
C TYR A 451 39.39 13.56 -38.08
N ILE A 452 40.15 13.13 -39.08
CA ILE A 452 41.57 13.44 -39.26
C ILE A 452 41.72 14.45 -40.40
N TYR A 453 42.53 15.49 -40.17
CA TYR A 453 42.78 16.57 -41.13
C TYR A 453 44.28 16.70 -41.40
N THR A 454 44.67 17.11 -42.60
CA THR A 454 46.05 17.45 -42.94
C THR A 454 46.19 18.95 -43.11
N ASN A 455 47.36 19.49 -42.81
CA ASN A 455 47.62 20.91 -42.99
C ASN A 455 47.63 21.24 -44.50
N ALA A 456 46.70 22.10 -44.93
CA ALA A 456 46.58 22.48 -46.34
C ALA A 456 47.68 23.46 -46.79
N ILE A 457 48.50 23.93 -45.85
CA ILE A 457 49.65 24.81 -46.10
C ILE A 457 50.87 23.92 -46.38
N GLY A 458 50.94 23.37 -47.59
CA GLY A 458 52.17 22.79 -48.12
C GLY A 458 53.23 23.88 -48.35
N ASP A 459 54.41 23.71 -47.72
CA ASP A 459 55.71 24.31 -48.05
C ASP A 459 55.71 25.74 -48.63
N ILE A 460 55.60 26.77 -47.78
CA ILE A 460 56.09 28.11 -48.14
C ILE A 460 57.61 28.13 -47.90
N VAL A 461 58.38 27.98 -48.98
CA VAL A 461 59.78 28.41 -49.01
C VAL A 461 59.79 29.92 -48.76
N VAL A 462 60.19 30.34 -47.56
CA VAL A 462 60.39 31.76 -47.25
C VAL A 462 61.76 32.18 -47.79
N PRO A 463 61.87 33.12 -48.75
CA PRO A 463 63.14 33.79 -49.00
C PRO A 463 63.38 34.85 -47.93
N ASP A 464 64.62 34.90 -47.46
CA ASP A 464 65.14 35.85 -46.50
C ASP A 464 65.08 37.32 -46.96
N GLU A 465 65.14 38.22 -45.95
CA GLU A 465 65.33 39.69 -45.93
C GLU A 465 64.07 40.58 -46.10
N LYS A 466 63.85 41.66 -45.33
CA LYS A 466 64.64 42.45 -44.36
C LYS A 466 63.67 43.30 -43.49
N PRO A 467 64.09 43.87 -42.35
CA PRO A 467 63.22 44.52 -41.37
C PRO A 467 62.92 45.98 -41.75
N ILE A 468 61.67 46.43 -41.54
CA ILE A 468 61.29 47.84 -41.55
C ILE A 468 60.35 48.13 -40.37
N GLU A 469 60.73 49.14 -39.58
CA GLU A 469 60.08 49.66 -38.37
C GLU A 469 58.78 50.46 -38.63
N PRO A 470 57.96 50.70 -37.58
CA PRO A 470 56.55 51.10 -37.67
C PRO A 470 56.34 52.63 -37.69
N PRO A 471 55.10 53.06 -38.00
CA PRO A 471 54.48 54.05 -37.11
C PRO A 471 52.98 53.83 -36.84
N HIS A 472 52.66 53.84 -35.54
CA HIS A 472 51.63 54.66 -34.86
C HIS A 472 50.17 54.69 -35.38
N THR A 473 49.24 54.14 -34.57
CA THR A 473 48.20 54.85 -33.74
C THR A 473 46.88 55.06 -34.51
N ASP A 474 45.69 54.80 -33.98
CA ASP A 474 45.13 55.05 -32.65
C ASP A 474 44.04 54.03 -32.25
N ALA A 475 44.01 53.72 -30.94
CA ALA A 475 42.87 53.63 -30.01
C ALA A 475 41.50 53.07 -30.50
N GLU A 476 40.82 52.18 -29.79
CA GLU A 476 40.35 52.37 -28.41
C GLU A 476 40.36 51.09 -27.54
N VAL A 477 40.48 51.38 -26.24
CA VAL A 477 40.49 50.49 -25.08
C VAL A 477 39.05 50.30 -24.57
N THR A 478 38.69 49.07 -24.20
CA THR A 478 38.04 48.83 -22.90
C THR A 478 38.53 47.51 -22.31
N THR A 479 39.36 47.64 -21.28
CA THR A 479 39.59 46.64 -20.23
C THR A 479 38.34 46.62 -19.31
N SER A 480 38.02 45.65 -18.45
CA SER A 480 38.84 44.68 -17.74
C SER A 480 37.93 43.75 -16.90
N ASN A 481 38.54 42.67 -16.41
CA ASN A 481 38.25 41.93 -15.16
C ASN A 481 37.41 40.64 -15.26
N ILE A 482 38.09 39.52 -15.52
CA ILE A 482 37.78 38.26 -14.83
C ILE A 482 38.92 37.99 -13.84
N ILE A 483 38.54 37.93 -12.56
CA ILE A 483 39.38 37.49 -11.45
C ILE A 483 39.43 35.96 -11.51
N MET A 484 40.61 35.39 -11.76
CA MET A 484 40.88 33.98 -11.48
C MET A 484 41.55 33.86 -10.11
N TYR A 485 40.93 33.12 -9.20
CA TYR A 485 41.60 32.60 -8.01
C TYR A 485 42.24 31.27 -8.36
N PHE A 486 43.57 31.22 -8.32
CA PHE A 486 44.33 29.99 -8.10
C PHE A 486 44.97 30.09 -6.73
N GLU A 487 44.80 29.05 -5.91
CA GLU A 487 45.70 28.80 -4.79
C GLU A 487 46.45 27.49 -5.09
N GLU A 488 47.75 27.64 -5.38
CA GLU A 488 48.70 26.54 -5.56
C GLU A 488 49.26 26.07 -4.21
N ASP A 489 49.30 24.76 -4.06
CA ASP A 489 50.38 23.94 -3.50
C ASP A 489 51.32 24.52 -2.43
N LYS A 490 51.41 23.82 -1.30
CA LYS A 490 52.72 23.57 -0.67
C LYS A 490 52.90 22.11 -0.23
N LYS A 491 53.81 21.46 -0.97
CA LYS A 491 54.55 20.24 -0.66
C LYS A 491 55.46 20.35 0.58
N ARG A 492 55.90 19.15 1.00
CA ARG A 492 57.09 18.73 1.81
C ARG A 492 56.72 18.39 3.26
N LYS A 493 56.96 17.18 3.76
CA LYS A 493 58.02 16.18 3.48
C LYS A 493 57.48 14.79 3.20
#